data_AF-M6VIZ1-F1
#
_entry.id   AF-M6VIZ1-F1
#
_cell.length_a   1.000
_cell.length_b   1.000
_cell.length_c   1.000
_cell.angle_alpha   90.00
_cell.angle_beta   90.00
_cell.angle_gamma   90.00
#
_symmetry.space_group_name_H-M   'P 1'
#
loop_
_entity.id
_entity.type
_entity.pdbx_description
1 polymer ?
#
loop_
_entity_poly.entity_id
_entity_poly.type
_entity_poly.pdbx_seq_one_letter_code
_entity_poly.pdbx_strand_id
1 'polypeptide(L)'
;MGLSLFFFTTLIGRVWCGWACPQTVFTDLFDFVGRTVLGSKYGKKDAPLFGKILVHKLWIFLSLLGSLAWVSYFADPYEMISDILSPSFLTNPPTWIYFTLFFTATLYLDMAFVREQFCKYACPYARFQTVMMDSDSINVTYDFKRGEPRRKAKTQIGDCTACNLCLVVCPTGIDIREGVNVGCIACGKCVDACTKTMGKEGKKTLIGYMSENQANNPKTEIRWIRPRSLIYGILLLCVLTASAILLYNRVPLYANILPDRIIQPTEIPGEIVRNFYNAQLSNMTFENRSLRVSVEESTLRSPIRILSGGTQTPSFEIEANRTQNFRIILETTLQDRSKTSHQITLKITDSKNENYQLKKTIPFRIPIQN
;
A
#
# COMPACT_ATOMS: atom_id res chain seq x y z
N MET A 1 -6.49 -3.26 -4.91
CA MET A 1 -5.91 -1.92 -5.14
C MET A 1 -5.51 -1.69 -6.61
N GLY A 2 -4.72 -2.57 -7.24
CA GLY A 2 -4.30 -2.40 -8.65
C GLY A 2 -5.45 -2.31 -9.68
N LEU A 3 -6.47 -3.16 -9.57
CA LEU A 3 -7.64 -3.11 -10.47
C LEU A 3 -8.45 -1.81 -10.33
N SER A 4 -8.56 -1.28 -9.12
CA SER A 4 -9.23 0.00 -8.85
C SER A 4 -8.54 1.11 -9.64
N LEU A 5 -7.21 1.11 -9.59
CA LEU A 5 -6.37 2.06 -10.30
C LEU A 5 -6.56 1.99 -11.82
N PHE A 6 -6.66 0.79 -12.37
CA PHE A 6 -6.91 0.58 -13.80
C PHE A 6 -8.30 1.09 -14.19
N PHE A 7 -9.33 0.71 -13.44
CA PHE A 7 -10.69 1.17 -13.68
C PHE A 7 -10.79 2.70 -13.66
N PHE A 8 -10.30 3.35 -12.61
CA PHE A 8 -10.32 4.82 -12.54
C PHE A 8 -9.46 5.47 -13.62
N THR A 9 -8.29 4.91 -13.95
CA THR A 9 -7.44 5.47 -15.02
C THR A 9 -8.13 5.44 -16.38
N THR A 10 -8.92 4.41 -16.67
CA THR A 10 -9.69 4.37 -17.93
C THR A 10 -10.77 5.45 -18.02
N LEU A 11 -11.35 5.84 -16.88
CA LEU A 11 -12.41 6.85 -16.83
C LEU A 11 -11.87 8.28 -16.74
N ILE A 12 -11.05 8.54 -15.71
CA ILE A 12 -10.57 9.88 -15.33
C ILE A 12 -9.07 10.07 -15.58
N GLY A 13 -8.49 9.24 -16.46
CA GLY A 13 -7.12 9.40 -16.94
C GLY A 13 -6.10 9.46 -15.81
N ARG A 14 -5.28 10.51 -15.82
CA ARG A 14 -4.12 10.64 -14.92
C ARG A 14 -4.34 11.58 -13.75
N VAL A 15 -5.60 11.86 -13.39
CA VAL A 15 -5.93 12.76 -12.26
C VAL A 15 -5.24 12.33 -10.97
N TRP A 16 -5.08 11.01 -10.71
CA TRP A 16 -4.30 10.51 -9.57
C TRP A 16 -2.88 11.07 -9.51
N CYS A 17 -2.17 11.11 -10.66
CA CYS A 17 -0.80 11.61 -10.73
C CYS A 17 -0.69 13.07 -10.27
N GLY A 18 -1.70 13.89 -10.56
CA GLY A 18 -1.66 15.33 -10.28
C GLY A 18 -2.17 15.72 -8.90
N TRP A 19 -3.02 14.90 -8.28
CA TRP A 19 -3.78 15.30 -7.08
C TRP A 19 -3.52 14.46 -5.83
N ALA A 20 -3.12 13.20 -5.99
CA ALA A 20 -3.00 12.28 -4.85
C ALA A 20 -1.69 11.49 -4.84
N CYS A 21 -0.93 11.52 -5.94
CA CYS A 21 0.38 10.89 -6.00
C CYS A 21 1.30 11.48 -4.92
N PRO A 22 1.96 10.65 -4.08
CA PRO A 22 2.88 11.14 -3.06
C PRO A 22 3.95 12.08 -3.63
N GLN A 23 4.49 11.76 -4.81
CA GLN A 23 5.49 12.62 -5.49
C GLN A 23 5.00 14.07 -5.61
N THR A 24 3.77 14.26 -6.09
CA THR A 24 3.20 15.59 -6.32
C THR A 24 2.81 16.26 -5.01
N VAL A 25 2.20 15.52 -4.08
CA VAL A 25 1.84 16.06 -2.76
C VAL A 25 3.07 16.56 -2.00
N PHE A 26 4.17 15.79 -1.98
CA PHE A 26 5.41 16.22 -1.34
C PHE A 26 6.08 17.38 -2.09
N THR A 27 6.08 17.37 -3.43
CA THR A 27 6.67 18.48 -4.20
C THR A 27 5.90 19.78 -3.98
N ASP A 28 4.56 19.74 -3.98
CA ASP A 28 3.73 20.91 -3.71
C ASP A 28 3.88 21.36 -2.24
N LEU A 29 4.07 20.44 -1.28
CA LEU A 29 4.39 20.78 0.12
C LEU A 29 5.76 21.49 0.22
N PHE A 30 6.78 21.02 -0.49
CA PHE A 30 8.11 21.64 -0.51
C PHE A 30 8.04 23.05 -1.12
N ASP A 31 7.30 23.20 -2.22
CA ASP A 31 7.02 24.47 -2.85
C ASP A 31 6.24 25.41 -1.93
N PHE A 32 5.25 24.90 -1.18
CA PHE A 32 4.47 25.67 -0.22
C PHE A 32 5.38 26.23 0.89
N VAL A 33 6.25 25.40 1.46
CA VAL A 33 7.23 25.82 2.47
C VAL A 33 8.19 26.86 1.89
N GLY A 34 8.72 26.61 0.69
CA GLY A 34 9.62 27.53 0.02
C GLY A 34 8.99 28.89 -0.26
N ARG A 35 7.75 28.92 -0.75
CA ARG A 35 7.00 30.16 -1.00
C ARG A 35 6.60 30.87 0.29
N THR A 36 6.33 30.14 1.38
CA THR A 36 5.99 30.74 2.68
C THR A 36 7.19 31.47 3.28
N VAL A 37 8.41 30.90 3.15
CA VAL A 37 9.63 31.50 3.71
C VAL A 37 10.20 32.60 2.81
N LEU A 38 10.26 32.38 1.48
CA LEU A 38 10.92 33.30 0.54
C LEU A 38 9.96 34.22 -0.21
N GLY A 39 8.65 34.00 -0.12
CA GLY A 39 7.63 34.81 -0.80
C GLY A 39 7.87 34.92 -2.30
N SER A 40 7.82 36.15 -2.81
CA SER A 40 8.01 36.48 -4.22
C SER A 40 9.44 36.23 -4.74
N LYS A 41 10.39 35.92 -3.86
CA LYS A 41 11.77 35.59 -4.22
C LYS A 41 12.01 34.08 -4.35
N TYR A 42 11.02 33.24 -4.05
CA TYR A 42 11.14 31.80 -4.24
C TYR A 42 11.49 31.47 -5.71
N GLY A 43 12.51 30.63 -5.90
CA GLY A 43 13.01 30.26 -7.24
C GLY A 43 13.83 31.34 -7.97
N LYS A 44 14.08 32.51 -7.37
CA LYS A 44 14.90 33.56 -7.98
C LYS A 44 16.35 33.55 -7.46
N LYS A 45 17.28 33.99 -8.32
CA LYS A 45 18.72 34.02 -7.98
C LYS A 45 19.03 34.98 -6.83
N ASP A 46 18.31 36.11 -6.76
CA ASP A 46 18.43 37.19 -5.77
C ASP A 46 17.76 36.90 -4.41
N ALA A 47 17.31 35.66 -4.18
CA ALA A 47 16.74 35.28 -2.89
C ALA A 47 17.79 35.34 -1.75
N PRO A 48 17.40 35.82 -0.55
CA PRO A 48 18.31 35.99 0.57
C PRO A 48 18.92 34.66 1.00
N LEU A 49 20.24 34.65 1.26
CA LEU A 49 20.99 33.43 1.60
C LEU A 49 20.44 32.75 2.86
N PHE A 50 20.14 33.51 3.91
CA PHE A 50 19.55 32.97 5.14
C PHE A 50 18.21 32.27 4.87
N GLY A 51 17.35 32.88 4.04
CA GLY A 51 16.07 32.28 3.64
C GLY A 51 16.27 30.97 2.85
N LYS A 52 17.24 30.92 1.95
CA LYS A 52 17.60 29.67 1.23
C LYS A 52 18.02 28.58 2.21
N ILE A 53 18.93 28.89 3.13
CA ILE A 53 19.41 27.92 4.14
C ILE A 53 18.24 27.43 5.01
N LEU A 54 17.36 28.33 5.45
CA LEU A 54 16.20 27.97 6.25
C LEU A 54 15.25 27.04 5.49
N VAL A 55 14.96 27.32 4.21
CA VAL A 55 14.14 26.46 3.35
C VAL A 55 14.75 25.06 3.23
N HIS A 56 16.05 24.95 2.95
CA HIS A 56 16.72 23.65 2.86
C HIS A 56 16.71 22.88 4.20
N LYS A 57 16.90 23.57 5.34
CA LYS A 57 16.76 22.95 6.67
C LYS A 57 15.34 22.43 6.92
N LEU A 58 14.31 23.20 6.56
CA LEU A 58 12.92 22.78 6.67
C LEU A 58 12.60 21.62 5.73
N TRP A 59 13.13 21.62 4.51
CA TRP A 59 13.00 20.49 3.58
C TRP A 59 13.64 19.21 4.11
N ILE A 60 14.85 19.28 4.67
CA ILE A 60 15.50 18.12 5.31
C ILE A 60 14.66 17.64 6.49
N PHE A 61 14.15 18.56 7.31
CA PHE A 61 13.28 18.23 8.44
C PHE A 61 11.98 17.53 7.99
N LEU A 62 11.33 18.03 6.93
CA LEU A 62 10.14 17.39 6.36
C LEU A 62 10.46 16.02 5.76
N SER A 63 11.59 15.88 5.08
CA SER A 63 12.06 14.58 4.59
C SER A 63 12.32 13.60 5.73
N LEU A 64 12.82 14.08 6.88
CA LEU A 64 13.04 13.28 8.07
C LEU A 64 11.71 12.80 8.68
N LEU A 65 10.70 13.68 8.76
CA LEU A 65 9.37 13.29 9.22
C LEU A 65 8.72 12.28 8.27
N GLY A 66 8.83 12.49 6.96
CA GLY A 66 8.32 11.57 5.94
C GLY A 66 9.01 10.21 5.99
N SER A 67 10.34 10.18 6.18
CA SER A 67 11.09 8.93 6.29
C SER A 67 10.80 8.19 7.59
N LEU A 68 10.64 8.89 8.73
CA LEU A 68 10.23 8.28 10.00
C LEU A 68 8.85 7.63 9.89
N ALA A 69 7.88 8.32 9.28
CA ALA A 69 6.55 7.76 9.04
C ALA A 69 6.58 6.54 8.08
N TRP A 70 7.51 6.52 7.13
CA TRP A 70 7.70 5.38 6.25
C TRP A 70 8.35 4.19 6.97
N VAL A 71 9.39 4.45 7.76
CA VAL A 71 10.12 3.42 8.51
C VAL A 71 9.28 2.85 9.66
N SER A 72 8.38 3.63 10.25
CA SER A 72 7.45 3.15 11.28
C SER A 72 6.43 2.11 10.78
N TYR A 73 6.35 1.89 9.46
CA TYR A 73 5.62 0.73 8.93
C TYR A 73 6.35 -0.58 9.20
N PHE A 74 7.68 -0.55 9.30
CA PHE A 74 8.53 -1.73 9.49
C PHE A 74 9.05 -1.88 10.93
N ALA A 75 9.30 -0.77 11.62
CA ALA A 75 9.69 -0.75 13.03
C ALA A 75 8.55 -0.19 13.89
N ASP A 76 8.35 -0.75 15.09
CA ASP A 76 7.27 -0.30 15.97
C ASP A 76 7.50 1.17 16.37
N PRO A 77 6.53 2.08 16.17
CA PRO A 77 6.68 3.50 16.48
C PRO A 77 6.93 3.76 17.97
N TYR A 78 6.39 2.94 18.88
CA TYR A 78 6.61 3.08 20.32
C TYR A 78 8.04 2.70 20.69
N GLU A 79 8.57 1.62 20.09
CA GLU A 79 9.98 1.24 20.27
C GLU A 79 10.91 2.34 19.74
N MET A 80 10.65 2.85 18.52
CA MET A 80 11.44 3.92 17.92
C MET A 80 11.50 5.18 18.81
N ILE A 81 10.37 5.61 19.39
CA ILE A 81 10.32 6.75 20.31
C ILE A 81 11.11 6.45 21.59
N SER A 82 10.95 5.25 22.15
CA SER A 82 11.68 4.84 23.36
C SER A 82 13.19 4.79 23.14
N ASP A 83 13.63 4.32 21.96
CA ASP A 83 15.03 4.28 21.56
C ASP A 83 15.62 5.68 21.45
N ILE A 84 14.92 6.62 20.78
CA ILE A 84 15.38 8.01 20.62
C ILE A 84 15.55 8.71 21.97
N LEU A 85 14.67 8.42 22.93
CA LEU A 85 14.73 8.99 24.29
C LEU A 85 15.77 8.30 25.18
N SER A 86 16.29 7.14 24.78
CA SER A 86 17.28 6.41 25.55
C SER A 86 18.64 7.11 25.50
N PRO A 87 19.36 7.22 26.64
CA PRO A 87 20.70 7.82 26.66
C PRO A 87 21.75 7.00 25.89
N SER A 88 21.45 5.72 25.59
CA SER A 88 22.27 4.82 24.79
C SER A 88 22.12 4.99 23.27
N PHE A 89 21.21 5.85 22.80
CA PHE A 89 20.90 6.01 21.38
C PHE A 89 22.13 6.31 20.52
N LEU A 90 23.05 7.16 21.02
CA LEU A 90 24.26 7.54 20.30
C LEU A 90 25.37 6.48 20.36
N THR A 91 25.37 5.63 21.39
CA THR A 91 26.43 4.62 21.60
C THR A 91 26.11 3.31 20.90
N ASN A 92 24.83 2.92 20.82
CA ASN A 92 24.36 1.74 20.11
C ASN A 92 23.11 2.09 19.28
N PRO A 93 23.28 2.73 18.11
CA PRO A 93 22.15 3.16 17.31
C PRO A 93 21.38 1.95 16.75
N PRO A 94 20.06 1.88 16.97
CA PRO A 94 19.21 0.90 16.29
C PRO A 94 19.36 0.93 14.77
N THR A 95 19.24 -0.25 14.14
CA THR A 95 19.40 -0.41 12.69
C THR A 95 18.43 0.44 11.87
N TRP A 96 17.24 0.72 12.40
CA TRP A 96 16.19 1.50 11.70
C TRP A 96 16.62 2.96 11.43
N ILE A 97 17.57 3.52 12.20
CA ILE A 97 18.10 4.88 11.99
C ILE A 97 18.82 4.97 10.64
N TYR A 98 19.61 3.96 10.27
CA TYR A 98 20.35 3.97 9.01
C TYR A 98 19.39 4.01 7.80
N PHE A 99 18.30 3.24 7.87
CA PHE A 99 17.24 3.30 6.86
C PHE A 99 16.54 4.66 6.85
N THR A 100 16.25 5.22 8.02
CA THR A 100 15.64 6.55 8.15
C THR A 100 16.53 7.63 7.52
N LEU A 101 17.82 7.62 7.80
CA LEU A 101 18.79 8.56 7.21
C LEU A 101 18.89 8.38 5.69
N PHE A 102 18.96 7.14 5.21
CA PHE A 102 18.97 6.83 3.79
C PHE A 102 17.71 7.39 3.09
N PHE A 103 16.52 7.06 3.58
CA PHE A 103 15.27 7.55 3.00
C PHE A 103 15.12 9.06 3.14
N THR A 104 15.60 9.67 4.22
CA THR A 104 15.63 11.13 4.37
C THR A 104 16.49 11.77 3.28
N ALA A 105 17.70 11.25 3.07
CA ALA A 105 18.61 11.74 2.04
C ALA A 105 18.00 11.58 0.64
N THR A 106 17.47 10.40 0.32
CA THR A 106 16.84 10.14 -0.99
C THR A 106 15.61 11.02 -1.21
N LEU A 107 14.71 11.12 -0.23
CA LEU A 107 13.50 11.95 -0.34
C LEU A 107 13.84 13.43 -0.47
N TYR A 108 14.83 13.92 0.29
CA TYR A 108 15.33 15.28 0.15
C TYR A 108 15.94 15.52 -1.23
N LEU A 109 16.80 14.63 -1.72
CA LEU A 109 17.42 14.77 -3.03
C LEU A 109 16.39 14.77 -4.16
N ASP A 110 15.39 13.88 -4.07
CA ASP A 110 14.32 13.80 -5.04
C ASP A 110 13.47 15.08 -5.01
N MET A 111 12.90 15.47 -3.87
CA MET A 111 12.01 16.63 -3.77
C MET A 111 12.71 17.98 -3.96
N ALA A 112 13.99 18.11 -3.61
CA ALA A 112 14.71 19.37 -3.76
C ALA A 112 15.25 19.58 -5.19
N PHE A 113 15.66 18.52 -5.88
CA PHE A 113 16.39 18.63 -7.16
C PHE A 113 15.72 17.93 -8.34
N VAL A 114 15.19 16.72 -8.16
CA VAL A 114 14.64 15.90 -9.27
C VAL A 114 13.17 16.27 -9.53
N ARG A 115 12.36 16.34 -8.48
CA ARG A 115 10.96 16.78 -8.48
C ARG A 115 10.11 16.04 -9.51
N GLU A 116 9.33 16.75 -10.32
CA GLU A 116 8.46 16.17 -11.34
C GLU A 116 9.21 15.58 -12.55
N GLN A 117 10.54 15.73 -12.63
CA GLN A 117 11.34 15.01 -13.63
C GLN A 117 11.32 13.50 -13.38
N PHE A 118 11.16 13.07 -12.12
CA PHE A 118 10.92 11.66 -11.79
C PHE A 118 9.67 11.13 -12.51
N CYS A 119 8.57 11.89 -12.48
CA CYS A 119 7.32 11.54 -13.15
C CYS A 119 7.47 11.39 -14.68
N LYS A 120 8.37 12.18 -15.29
CA LYS A 120 8.61 12.18 -16.73
C LYS A 120 9.51 11.02 -17.18
N TYR A 121 10.58 10.75 -16.43
CA TYR A 121 11.64 9.84 -16.89
C TYR A 121 11.68 8.49 -16.16
N ALA A 122 11.46 8.48 -14.85
CA ALA A 122 11.68 7.31 -14.01
C ALA A 122 10.38 6.57 -13.64
N CYS A 123 9.27 7.29 -13.52
CA CYS A 123 8.01 6.73 -13.02
C CYS A 123 7.40 5.71 -14.00
N PRO A 124 7.40 4.40 -13.67
CA PRO A 124 6.79 3.39 -14.54
C PRO A 124 5.28 3.56 -14.60
N TYR A 125 4.68 4.05 -13.52
CA TYR A 125 3.25 4.26 -13.41
C TYR A 125 2.72 5.28 -14.42
N ALA A 126 3.47 6.36 -14.67
CA ALA A 126 3.14 7.35 -15.70
C ALA A 126 2.99 6.71 -17.10
N ARG A 127 3.87 5.77 -17.42
CA ARG A 127 3.85 5.04 -18.71
C ARG A 127 2.69 4.06 -18.78
N PHE A 128 2.51 3.24 -17.75
CA PHE A 128 1.40 2.29 -17.69
C PHE A 128 0.04 2.97 -17.79
N GLN A 129 -0.16 4.09 -17.07
CA GLN A 129 -1.43 4.82 -17.16
C GLN A 129 -1.71 5.35 -18.56
N THR A 130 -0.70 5.82 -19.28
CA THR A 130 -0.87 6.37 -20.63
C THR A 130 -1.37 5.29 -21.60
N VAL A 131 -0.94 4.04 -21.44
CA VAL A 131 -1.41 2.90 -22.26
C VAL A 131 -2.85 2.49 -21.93
N MET A 132 -3.28 2.67 -20.67
CA MET A 132 -4.63 2.33 -20.23
C MET A 132 -5.69 3.34 -20.66
N MET A 133 -5.27 4.56 -20.99
CA MET A 133 -6.17 5.59 -21.49
C MET A 133 -6.62 5.28 -22.93
N ASP A 134 -7.81 5.76 -23.28
CA ASP A 134 -8.30 5.82 -24.64
C ASP A 134 -8.75 7.26 -24.97
N SER A 135 -9.15 7.52 -26.21
CA SER A 135 -9.57 8.85 -26.66
C SER A 135 -10.85 9.37 -25.99
N ASP A 136 -11.56 8.53 -25.24
CA ASP A 136 -12.73 8.90 -24.45
C ASP A 136 -12.37 9.10 -22.95
N SER A 137 -11.17 8.72 -22.49
CA SER A 137 -10.70 8.97 -21.12
C SER A 137 -10.59 10.48 -20.87
N ILE A 138 -11.11 10.94 -19.74
CA ILE A 138 -11.01 12.37 -19.37
C ILE A 138 -9.56 12.66 -18.95
N ASN A 139 -8.94 13.64 -19.60
CA ASN A 139 -7.61 14.13 -19.24
C ASN A 139 -7.53 15.65 -19.41
N VAL A 140 -6.44 16.25 -18.95
CA VAL A 140 -6.12 17.63 -19.33
C VAL A 140 -5.76 17.64 -20.82
N THR A 141 -6.62 18.28 -21.62
CA THR A 141 -6.55 18.26 -23.09
C THR A 141 -6.74 19.68 -23.64
N TYR A 142 -6.06 19.99 -24.75
CA TYR A 142 -6.19 21.24 -25.48
C TYR A 142 -7.21 21.11 -26.62
N ASP A 143 -8.13 22.07 -26.74
CA ASP A 143 -9.09 22.20 -27.83
C ASP A 143 -8.36 22.70 -29.09
N PHE A 144 -7.83 21.74 -29.86
CA PHE A 144 -7.05 22.02 -31.07
C PHE A 144 -7.91 22.71 -32.13
N LYS A 145 -9.17 22.29 -32.32
CA LYS A 145 -10.04 22.86 -33.37
C LYS A 145 -10.40 24.32 -33.13
N ARG A 146 -10.60 24.71 -31.88
CA ARG A 146 -10.88 26.11 -31.54
C ARG A 146 -9.61 26.96 -31.44
N GLY A 147 -8.54 26.36 -30.92
CA GLY A 147 -7.29 27.05 -30.65
C GLY A 147 -6.46 27.32 -31.89
N GLU A 148 -6.45 26.39 -32.86
CA GLU A 148 -5.56 26.41 -34.02
C GLU A 148 -6.28 26.79 -35.34
N PRO A 149 -5.58 27.43 -36.29
CA PRO A 149 -4.19 27.88 -36.19
C PRO A 149 -4.03 29.08 -35.25
N ARG A 150 -2.93 29.11 -34.50
CA ARG A 150 -2.63 30.20 -33.54
C ARG A 150 -2.73 31.57 -34.19
N ARG A 151 -3.17 32.56 -33.42
CA ARG A 151 -3.13 33.95 -33.87
C ARG A 151 -1.70 34.34 -34.23
N LYS A 152 -1.57 35.02 -35.36
CA LYS A 152 -0.36 35.73 -35.76
C LYS A 152 -0.68 37.22 -35.78
N ALA A 153 -0.04 37.98 -34.90
CA ALA A 153 -0.23 39.42 -34.77
C ALA A 153 -1.73 39.81 -34.59
N LYS A 154 -2.24 40.75 -35.40
CA LYS A 154 -3.64 41.23 -35.32
C LYS A 154 -4.65 40.31 -36.01
N THR A 155 -4.21 39.27 -36.70
CA THR A 155 -5.11 38.39 -37.46
C THR A 155 -5.62 37.28 -36.55
N GLN A 156 -6.91 37.35 -36.22
CA GLN A 156 -7.59 36.34 -35.42
C GLN A 156 -8.06 35.19 -36.31
N ILE A 157 -7.24 34.14 -36.41
CA ILE A 157 -7.57 32.92 -37.16
C ILE A 157 -8.10 31.83 -36.20
N GLY A 158 -7.42 31.61 -35.07
CA GLY A 158 -7.87 30.77 -33.96
C GLY A 158 -7.97 31.54 -32.64
N ASP A 159 -8.49 30.87 -31.61
CA ASP A 159 -8.65 31.47 -30.28
C ASP A 159 -7.32 31.56 -29.51
N CYS A 160 -6.34 30.70 -29.81
CA CYS A 160 -5.07 30.67 -29.10
C CYS A 160 -4.21 31.90 -29.40
N THR A 161 -3.86 32.65 -28.36
CA THR A 161 -3.06 33.88 -28.44
C THR A 161 -1.55 33.65 -28.52
N ALA A 162 -1.10 32.39 -28.55
CA ALA A 162 0.32 32.00 -28.53
C ALA A 162 1.15 32.60 -27.37
N CYS A 163 0.52 32.91 -26.23
CA CYS A 163 1.19 33.50 -25.06
C CYS A 163 2.21 32.57 -24.35
N ASN A 164 2.23 31.27 -24.67
CA ASN A 164 3.09 30.25 -24.06
C ASN A 164 2.98 30.10 -22.52
N LEU A 165 2.00 30.73 -21.87
CA LEU A 165 1.81 30.62 -20.42
C LEU A 165 1.56 29.17 -19.97
N CYS A 166 0.84 28.37 -20.77
CA CYS A 166 0.60 26.95 -20.49
C CYS A 166 1.89 26.12 -20.39
N LEU A 167 2.93 26.47 -21.18
CA LEU A 167 4.24 25.83 -21.15
C LEU A 167 5.04 26.28 -19.91
N VAL A 168 5.01 27.58 -19.60
CA VAL A 168 5.75 28.17 -18.47
C VAL A 168 5.25 27.65 -17.12
N VAL A 169 3.94 27.46 -16.96
CA VAL A 169 3.36 26.95 -15.70
C VAL A 169 3.40 25.43 -15.58
N CYS A 170 3.81 24.72 -16.62
CA CYS A 170 3.84 23.26 -16.62
C CYS A 170 5.05 22.76 -15.80
N PRO A 171 4.84 22.01 -14.69
CA PRO A 171 5.96 21.55 -13.86
C PRO A 171 6.88 20.54 -14.59
N THR A 172 6.35 19.79 -15.56
CA THR A 172 7.12 18.83 -16.36
C THR A 172 7.67 19.42 -17.66
N GLY A 173 7.35 20.68 -17.96
CA GLY A 173 7.83 21.41 -19.14
C GLY A 173 7.35 20.85 -20.48
N ILE A 174 6.13 20.28 -20.52
CA ILE A 174 5.51 19.81 -21.78
C ILE A 174 4.69 20.92 -22.44
N ASP A 175 4.62 20.93 -23.77
CA ASP A 175 3.66 21.75 -24.50
C ASP A 175 2.37 20.95 -24.73
N ILE A 176 1.32 21.29 -23.98
CA ILE A 176 0.01 20.63 -24.07
C ILE A 176 -0.66 20.80 -25.44
N ARG A 177 -0.19 21.76 -26.26
CA ARG A 177 -0.71 21.99 -27.62
C ARG A 177 -0.26 20.93 -28.61
N GLU A 178 0.79 20.18 -28.29
CA GLU A 178 1.30 19.06 -29.12
C GLU A 178 0.49 17.76 -28.92
N GLY A 179 -0.51 17.77 -28.05
CA GLY A 179 -1.38 16.64 -27.76
C GLY A 179 -1.06 15.95 -26.44
N VAL A 180 -1.58 14.73 -26.28
CA VAL A 180 -1.42 13.96 -25.05
C VAL A 180 0.02 13.47 -24.92
N ASN A 181 0.71 13.92 -23.88
CA ASN A 181 2.11 13.57 -23.61
C ASN A 181 2.23 12.73 -22.33
N VAL A 182 3.13 11.74 -22.32
CA VAL A 182 3.45 10.90 -21.15
C VAL A 182 4.00 11.73 -19.98
N GLY A 183 4.56 12.91 -20.22
CA GLY A 183 4.97 13.84 -19.18
C GLY A 183 3.83 14.59 -18.50
N CYS A 184 2.58 14.50 -18.99
CA CYS A 184 1.45 15.19 -18.39
C CYS A 184 1.00 14.48 -17.10
N ILE A 185 1.10 15.15 -15.96
CA ILE A 185 0.60 14.65 -14.67
C ILE A 185 -0.85 15.06 -14.38
N ALA A 186 -1.54 15.70 -15.32
CA ALA A 186 -2.93 16.15 -15.17
C ALA A 186 -3.22 17.05 -13.94
N CYS A 187 -2.26 17.89 -13.54
CA CYS A 187 -2.38 18.80 -12.39
C CYS A 187 -3.24 20.07 -12.64
N GLY A 188 -3.61 20.37 -13.88
CA GLY A 188 -4.49 21.50 -14.19
C GLY A 188 -3.86 22.90 -14.17
N LYS A 189 -2.58 23.08 -13.78
CA LYS A 189 -1.92 24.41 -13.75
C LYS A 189 -2.02 25.18 -15.09
N CYS A 190 -1.98 24.46 -16.22
CA CYS A 190 -2.16 25.04 -17.55
C CYS A 190 -3.62 25.44 -17.87
N VAL A 191 -4.61 24.75 -17.29
CA VAL A 191 -6.04 25.09 -17.37
C VAL A 191 -6.28 26.44 -16.71
N ASP A 192 -5.73 26.65 -15.52
CA ASP A 192 -5.89 27.91 -14.78
C ASP A 192 -5.26 29.09 -15.52
N ALA A 193 -4.03 28.90 -16.03
CA ALA A 193 -3.33 29.92 -16.80
C ALA A 193 -4.06 30.29 -18.11
N CYS A 194 -4.62 29.29 -18.80
CA CYS A 194 -5.41 29.51 -20.01
C CYS A 194 -6.72 30.22 -19.71
N THR A 195 -7.43 29.80 -18.65
CA THR A 195 -8.68 30.43 -18.20
C THR A 195 -8.48 31.91 -17.91
N LYS A 196 -7.41 32.27 -17.20
CA LYS A 196 -7.08 33.67 -16.91
C LYS A 196 -6.76 34.48 -18.17
N THR A 197 -6.16 33.87 -19.19
CA THR A 197 -5.81 34.55 -20.45
C THR A 197 -7.02 34.73 -21.35
N MET A 198 -7.80 33.66 -21.56
CA MET A 198 -9.01 33.69 -22.38
C MET A 198 -10.13 34.53 -21.73
N GLY A 199 -10.19 34.55 -20.39
CA GLY A 199 -11.14 35.38 -19.66
C GLY A 199 -10.97 36.88 -19.92
N LYS A 200 -9.75 37.35 -20.20
CA LYS A 200 -9.52 38.76 -20.61
C LYS A 200 -10.16 39.09 -21.97
N GLU A 201 -10.41 38.09 -22.79
CA GLU A 201 -11.10 38.22 -24.08
C GLU A 201 -12.59 37.87 -24.01
N GLY A 202 -13.13 37.59 -22.81
CA GLY A 202 -14.52 37.15 -22.64
C GLY A 202 -14.81 35.75 -23.19
N LYS A 203 -13.77 34.92 -23.38
CA LYS A 203 -13.88 33.57 -23.96
C LYS A 203 -13.63 32.48 -22.92
N LYS A 204 -14.19 31.30 -23.16
CA LYS A 204 -13.92 30.10 -22.36
C LYS A 204 -12.47 29.62 -22.55
N THR A 205 -11.96 28.87 -21.58
CA THR A 205 -10.61 28.26 -21.64
C THR A 205 -10.46 27.27 -22.79
N LEU A 206 -9.30 27.25 -23.45
CA LEU A 206 -8.95 26.31 -24.51
C LEU A 206 -8.40 24.98 -23.96
N ILE A 207 -8.03 24.94 -22.69
CA ILE A 207 -7.51 23.75 -22.03
C ILE A 207 -8.47 23.40 -20.90
N GLY A 208 -8.82 22.13 -20.77
CA GLY A 208 -9.70 21.66 -19.71
C GLY A 208 -9.62 20.16 -19.51
N TYR A 209 -10.34 19.66 -18.50
CA TYR A 209 -10.54 18.23 -18.29
C TYR A 209 -11.61 17.75 -19.27
N MET A 210 -11.17 17.20 -20.39
CA MET A 210 -12.02 16.69 -21.47
C MET A 210 -11.35 15.50 -22.15
N SER A 211 -12.15 14.64 -22.76
CA SER A 211 -11.61 13.56 -23.60
C SER A 211 -11.10 14.12 -24.93
N GLU A 212 -10.23 13.38 -25.59
CA GLU A 212 -9.72 13.75 -26.92
C GLU A 212 -10.86 13.84 -27.96
N ASN A 213 -11.83 12.93 -27.87
CA ASN A 213 -13.04 12.95 -28.70
C ASN A 213 -13.90 14.19 -28.44
N GLN A 214 -14.03 14.63 -27.18
CA GLN A 214 -14.77 15.84 -26.83
C GLN A 214 -14.03 17.11 -27.27
N ALA A 215 -12.70 17.13 -27.16
CA ALA A 215 -11.87 18.23 -27.65
C ALA A 215 -11.98 18.37 -29.18
N ASN A 216 -12.02 17.25 -29.90
CA ASN A 216 -12.21 17.24 -31.34
C ASN A 216 -13.66 17.57 -31.72
N ASN A 217 -14.65 17.08 -31.00
CA ASN A 217 -16.05 17.31 -31.33
C ASN A 217 -16.80 17.69 -30.04
N PRO A 218 -17.05 18.99 -29.80
CA PRO A 218 -17.64 19.48 -28.54
C PRO A 218 -19.03 18.91 -28.22
N LYS A 219 -19.74 18.39 -29.23
CA LYS A 219 -21.05 17.74 -29.07
C LYS A 219 -20.96 16.28 -28.60
N THR A 220 -19.77 15.70 -28.57
CA THR A 220 -19.58 14.31 -28.15
C THR A 220 -19.73 14.22 -26.64
N GLU A 221 -20.69 13.43 -26.19
CA GLU A 221 -20.85 13.10 -24.78
C GLU A 221 -19.78 12.10 -24.33
N ILE A 222 -19.37 12.21 -23.06
CA ILE A 222 -18.40 11.29 -22.47
C ILE A 222 -19.08 9.93 -22.29
N ARG A 223 -18.62 8.93 -23.05
CA ARG A 223 -19.10 7.55 -22.92
C ARG A 223 -18.47 6.91 -21.69
N TRP A 224 -19.16 6.83 -20.56
CA TRP A 224 -18.59 6.19 -19.35
C TRP A 224 -18.49 4.66 -19.48
N ILE A 225 -19.46 4.04 -20.16
CA ILE A 225 -19.54 2.60 -20.34
C ILE A 225 -18.89 2.22 -21.68
N ARG A 226 -17.73 1.55 -21.61
CA ARG A 226 -16.94 1.07 -22.75
C ARG A 226 -16.53 -0.37 -22.49
N PRO A 227 -16.19 -1.17 -23.52
CA PRO A 227 -15.71 -2.53 -23.31
C PRO A 227 -14.55 -2.62 -22.30
N ARG A 228 -13.58 -1.69 -22.38
CA ARG A 228 -12.45 -1.64 -21.44
C ARG A 228 -12.89 -1.30 -20.01
N SER A 229 -13.70 -0.25 -19.82
CA SER A 229 -14.16 0.14 -18.47
C SER A 229 -15.07 -0.93 -17.85
N LEU A 230 -15.86 -1.63 -18.67
CA LEU A 230 -16.70 -2.74 -18.24
C LEU A 230 -15.87 -3.96 -17.82
N ILE A 231 -14.84 -4.34 -18.59
CA ILE A 231 -13.93 -5.43 -18.22
C ILE A 231 -13.25 -5.13 -16.88
N TYR A 232 -12.66 -3.94 -16.72
CA TYR A 232 -12.00 -3.58 -15.45
C TYR A 232 -13.00 -3.44 -14.29
N GLY A 233 -14.20 -2.92 -14.55
CA GLY A 233 -15.26 -2.79 -13.57
C GLY A 233 -15.75 -4.14 -13.05
N ILE A 234 -16.01 -5.10 -13.95
CA ILE A 234 -16.42 -6.46 -13.58
C ILE A 234 -15.30 -7.17 -12.81
N LEU A 235 -14.05 -7.11 -13.29
CA LEU A 235 -12.92 -7.73 -12.58
C LEU A 235 -12.74 -7.14 -11.18
N LEU A 236 -12.87 -5.82 -11.05
CA LEU A 236 -12.81 -5.15 -9.76
C LEU A 236 -13.95 -5.62 -8.84
N LEU A 237 -15.18 -5.72 -9.35
CA LEU A 237 -16.32 -6.20 -8.59
C LEU A 237 -16.13 -7.65 -8.13
N CYS A 238 -15.63 -8.53 -9.00
CA CYS A 238 -15.32 -9.92 -8.65
C CYS A 238 -14.28 -10.01 -7.53
N VAL A 239 -13.21 -9.21 -7.59
CA VAL A 239 -12.19 -9.20 -6.54
C VAL A 239 -12.72 -8.62 -5.23
N LEU A 240 -13.50 -7.54 -5.28
CA LEU A 240 -14.09 -6.94 -4.08
C LEU A 240 -15.11 -7.87 -3.42
N THR A 241 -15.96 -8.54 -4.20
CA THR A 241 -16.94 -9.52 -3.70
C THR A 241 -16.23 -10.74 -3.11
N ALA A 242 -15.26 -11.33 -3.82
CA ALA A 242 -14.47 -12.45 -3.28
C ALA A 242 -13.75 -12.05 -1.98
N SER A 243 -13.14 -10.86 -1.93
CA SER A 243 -12.46 -10.36 -0.72
C SER A 243 -13.45 -10.14 0.43
N ALA A 244 -14.63 -9.59 0.16
CA ALA A 244 -15.68 -9.39 1.16
C ALA A 244 -16.20 -10.73 1.70
N ILE A 245 -16.43 -11.72 0.83
CA ILE A 245 -16.84 -13.07 1.23
C ILE A 245 -15.76 -13.73 2.09
N LEU A 246 -14.48 -13.65 1.69
CA LEU A 246 -13.36 -14.20 2.47
C LEU A 246 -13.22 -13.50 3.83
N LEU A 247 -13.40 -12.18 3.88
CA LEU A 247 -13.35 -11.42 5.12
C LEU A 247 -14.53 -11.74 6.04
N TYR A 248 -15.73 -11.89 5.48
CA TYR A 248 -16.94 -12.25 6.22
C TYR A 248 -16.86 -13.67 6.79
N ASN A 249 -16.35 -14.62 6.02
CA ASN A 249 -16.17 -16.01 6.43
C ASN A 249 -14.90 -16.26 7.26
N ARG A 250 -14.13 -15.21 7.56
CA ARG A 250 -12.90 -15.33 8.34
C ARG A 250 -13.23 -15.73 9.77
N VAL A 251 -12.73 -16.89 10.19
CA VAL A 251 -12.75 -17.29 11.61
C VAL A 251 -11.81 -16.34 12.38
N PRO A 252 -12.28 -15.62 13.42
CA PRO A 252 -11.47 -14.66 14.17
C PRO A 252 -10.55 -15.33 15.22
N LEU A 253 -10.08 -16.52 14.89
CA LEU A 253 -9.10 -17.28 15.66
C LEU A 253 -7.95 -17.63 14.74
N TYR A 254 -6.75 -17.62 15.28
CA TYR A 254 -5.58 -18.15 14.58
C TYR A 254 -4.86 -19.14 15.50
N ALA A 255 -4.48 -20.29 14.94
CA ALA A 255 -3.78 -21.33 15.66
C ALA A 255 -2.68 -21.90 14.78
N ASN A 256 -1.47 -22.01 15.33
CA ASN A 256 -0.33 -22.61 14.68
C ASN A 256 0.32 -23.60 15.64
N ILE A 257 0.27 -24.89 15.31
CA ILE A 257 0.84 -25.96 16.14
C ILE A 257 2.00 -26.55 15.38
N LEU A 258 3.21 -26.37 15.91
CA LEU A 258 4.45 -26.84 15.30
C LEU A 258 5.14 -27.83 16.24
N PRO A 259 5.74 -28.92 15.73
CA PRO A 259 6.52 -29.82 16.55
C PRO A 259 7.71 -29.08 17.15
N ASP A 260 7.98 -29.35 18.43
CA ASP A 260 9.17 -28.84 19.08
C ASP A 260 10.41 -29.47 18.42
N ARG A 261 11.41 -28.63 18.10
CA ARG A 261 12.65 -29.10 17.46
C ARG A 261 13.75 -29.42 18.48
N ILE A 262 13.60 -28.94 19.71
CA ILE A 262 14.58 -29.12 20.79
C ILE A 262 14.31 -30.42 21.52
N ILE A 263 13.05 -30.69 21.86
CA ILE A 263 12.66 -31.90 22.59
C ILE A 263 12.22 -32.96 21.59
N GLN A 264 13.01 -34.02 21.47
CA GLN A 264 12.71 -35.13 20.57
C GLN A 264 11.53 -35.99 21.09
N PRO A 265 10.85 -36.73 20.20
CA PRO A 265 9.88 -37.74 20.60
C PRO A 265 10.52 -38.73 21.58
N THR A 266 9.83 -39.04 22.68
CA THR A 266 10.37 -39.96 23.71
C THR A 266 9.41 -41.10 23.98
N GLU A 267 9.97 -42.28 24.23
CA GLU A 267 9.22 -43.47 24.68
C GLU A 267 9.31 -43.55 26.21
N ILE A 268 8.16 -43.72 26.86
CA ILE A 268 8.02 -43.82 28.32
C ILE A 268 7.74 -45.28 28.66
N PRO A 269 8.16 -45.77 29.85
CA PRO A 269 7.79 -47.10 30.32
C PRO A 269 6.28 -47.35 30.20
N GLY A 270 5.90 -48.47 29.57
CA GLY A 270 4.51 -48.79 29.24
C GLY A 270 4.12 -48.62 27.77
N GLU A 271 5.10 -48.59 26.85
CA GLU A 271 4.89 -48.44 25.38
C GLU A 271 4.13 -47.17 25.00
N ILE A 272 4.31 -46.09 25.78
CA ILE A 272 3.70 -44.78 25.51
C ILE A 272 4.72 -43.91 24.80
N VAL A 273 4.37 -43.38 23.63
CA VAL A 273 5.19 -42.39 22.93
C VAL A 273 4.63 -41.00 23.14
N ARG A 274 5.53 -40.09 23.50
CA ARG A 274 5.23 -38.69 23.79
C ARG A 274 5.89 -37.78 22.74
N ASN A 275 5.07 -36.94 22.11
CA ASN A 275 5.51 -35.89 21.21
C ASN A 275 5.22 -34.50 21.78
N PHE A 276 6.13 -33.56 21.53
CA PHE A 276 6.07 -32.20 22.04
C PHE A 276 5.77 -31.21 20.91
N TYR A 277 4.84 -30.29 21.16
CA TYR A 277 4.43 -29.27 20.20
C TYR A 277 4.34 -27.91 20.88
N ASN A 278 4.74 -26.88 20.14
CA ASN A 278 4.52 -25.49 20.49
C ASN A 278 3.29 -24.99 19.72
N ALA A 279 2.25 -24.66 20.47
CA ALA A 279 0.97 -24.17 19.97
C ALA A 279 0.88 -22.66 20.20
N GLN A 280 1.01 -21.88 19.14
CA GLN A 280 0.72 -20.46 19.15
C GLN A 280 -0.77 -20.27 18.86
N LEU A 281 -1.51 -19.79 19.85
CA LEU A 281 -2.93 -19.50 19.73
C LEU A 281 -3.14 -17.99 19.82
N SER A 282 -3.95 -17.42 18.94
CA SER A 282 -4.21 -15.99 18.85
C SER A 282 -5.70 -15.74 18.77
N ASN A 283 -6.17 -14.89 19.69
CA ASN A 283 -7.54 -14.42 19.75
C ASN A 283 -7.59 -13.04 19.10
N MET A 284 -8.31 -12.92 17.98
CA MET A 284 -8.47 -11.66 17.25
C MET A 284 -9.84 -11.01 17.50
N THR A 285 -10.57 -11.47 18.53
CA THR A 285 -11.81 -10.85 18.98
C THR A 285 -11.53 -9.86 20.11
N PHE A 286 -12.51 -8.98 20.38
CA PHE A 286 -12.46 -8.00 21.48
C PHE A 286 -12.87 -8.58 22.84
N GLU A 287 -13.15 -9.88 22.92
CA GLU A 287 -13.58 -10.55 24.15
C GLU A 287 -12.63 -11.70 24.48
N ASN A 288 -12.52 -12.04 25.77
CA ASN A 288 -11.78 -13.22 26.20
C ASN A 288 -12.50 -14.50 25.73
N ARG A 289 -11.73 -15.42 25.15
CA ARG A 289 -12.23 -16.68 24.57
C ARG A 289 -11.51 -17.88 25.17
N SER A 290 -12.24 -18.98 25.30
CA SER A 290 -11.71 -20.24 25.84
C SER A 290 -11.69 -21.30 24.75
N LEU A 291 -10.50 -21.64 24.27
CA LEU A 291 -10.31 -22.60 23.19
C LEU A 291 -10.09 -24.00 23.73
N ARG A 292 -10.84 -24.96 23.21
CA ARG A 292 -10.65 -26.40 23.47
C ARG A 292 -9.97 -27.06 22.29
N VAL A 293 -8.90 -27.80 22.56
CA VAL A 293 -8.20 -28.63 21.56
C VAL A 293 -8.65 -30.07 21.67
N SER A 294 -9.02 -30.67 20.55
CA SER A 294 -9.48 -32.07 20.44
C SER A 294 -8.83 -32.75 19.24
N VAL A 295 -8.76 -34.08 19.25
CA VAL A 295 -8.34 -34.85 18.07
C VAL A 295 -9.57 -35.18 17.25
N GLU A 296 -9.56 -34.84 15.96
CA GLU A 296 -10.65 -35.15 15.04
C GLU A 296 -10.34 -36.40 14.22
N GLU A 297 -9.13 -36.47 13.67
CA GLU A 297 -8.68 -37.60 12.86
C GLU A 297 -7.25 -37.98 13.22
N SER A 298 -6.97 -39.28 13.25
CA SER A 298 -5.62 -39.80 13.44
C SER A 298 -5.39 -41.04 12.59
N THR A 299 -4.21 -41.15 11.98
CA THR A 299 -3.77 -42.40 11.36
C THR A 299 -3.31 -43.45 12.38
N LEU A 300 -3.31 -43.10 13.66
CA LEU A 300 -3.07 -44.01 14.79
C LEU A 300 -4.40 -44.64 15.22
N ARG A 301 -4.36 -45.95 15.53
CA ARG A 301 -5.53 -46.72 16.02
C ARG A 301 -5.75 -46.60 17.52
N SER A 302 -4.77 -46.10 18.25
CA SER A 302 -4.79 -45.91 19.71
C SER A 302 -5.32 -44.53 20.11
N PRO A 303 -5.96 -44.42 21.29
CA PRO A 303 -6.46 -43.14 21.79
C PRO A 303 -5.29 -42.20 22.11
N ILE A 304 -5.35 -40.99 21.56
CA ILE A 304 -4.36 -39.94 21.78
C ILE A 304 -4.79 -39.10 22.98
N ARG A 305 -3.94 -39.02 24.01
CA ARG A 305 -4.12 -38.12 25.14
C ARG A 305 -3.41 -36.81 24.86
N ILE A 306 -4.13 -35.70 24.99
CA ILE A 306 -3.58 -34.36 24.87
C ILE A 306 -3.32 -33.85 26.29
N LEU A 307 -2.07 -33.53 26.60
CA LEU A 307 -1.67 -32.96 27.88
C LEU A 307 -1.19 -31.52 27.69
N SER A 308 -1.64 -30.64 28.56
CA SER A 308 -1.07 -29.29 28.70
C SER A 308 -1.05 -28.90 30.17
N GLY A 309 0.10 -28.42 30.65
CA GLY A 309 0.30 -28.08 32.08
C GLY A 309 0.03 -29.24 33.06
N GLY A 310 0.04 -30.50 32.61
CA GLY A 310 -0.27 -31.68 33.44
C GLY A 310 -1.76 -32.07 33.51
N THR A 311 -2.66 -31.35 32.84
CA THR A 311 -4.10 -31.67 32.78
C THR A 311 -4.49 -32.32 31.45
N GLN A 312 -5.48 -33.23 31.48
CA GLN A 312 -5.97 -33.97 30.30
C GLN A 312 -6.97 -33.19 29.43
N THR A 313 -7.43 -32.02 29.90
CA THR A 313 -8.38 -31.16 29.18
C THR A 313 -7.71 -29.84 28.83
N PRO A 314 -7.15 -29.68 27.62
CA PRO A 314 -6.50 -28.44 27.20
C PRO A 314 -7.56 -27.40 26.81
N SER A 315 -8.21 -26.80 27.81
CA SER A 315 -8.93 -25.53 27.64
C SER A 315 -7.97 -24.38 27.91
N PHE A 316 -7.74 -23.55 26.89
CA PHE A 316 -6.87 -22.38 26.97
C PHE A 316 -7.71 -21.12 26.97
N GLU A 317 -7.62 -20.32 28.02
CA GLU A 317 -8.20 -18.98 28.02
C GLU A 317 -7.21 -17.99 27.41
N ILE A 318 -7.67 -17.26 26.41
CA ILE A 318 -6.86 -16.28 25.68
C ILE A 318 -7.58 -14.94 25.75
N GLU A 319 -6.84 -13.94 26.24
CA GLU A 319 -7.30 -12.56 26.32
C GLU A 319 -7.64 -11.99 24.93
N ALA A 320 -8.50 -10.97 24.93
CA ALA A 320 -8.84 -10.21 23.73
C ALA A 320 -7.59 -9.65 23.01
N ASN A 321 -7.54 -9.79 21.68
CA ASN A 321 -6.47 -9.29 20.80
C ASN A 321 -5.04 -9.69 21.21
N ARG A 322 -4.88 -10.85 21.85
CA ARG A 322 -3.59 -11.36 22.34
C ARG A 322 -3.23 -12.68 21.65
N THR A 323 -1.92 -12.89 21.51
CA THR A 323 -1.32 -14.14 21.08
C THR A 323 -0.56 -14.74 22.24
N GLN A 324 -0.86 -16.00 22.57
CA GLN A 324 -0.22 -16.74 23.65
C GLN A 324 0.34 -18.06 23.12
N ASN A 325 1.47 -18.47 23.67
CA ASN A 325 2.15 -19.70 23.31
C ASN A 325 1.92 -20.74 24.41
N PHE A 326 1.41 -21.90 24.02
CA PHE A 326 1.18 -23.03 24.89
C PHE A 326 2.04 -24.21 24.45
N ARG A 327 2.44 -25.05 25.40
CA ARG A 327 3.06 -26.34 25.10
C ARG A 327 1.99 -27.43 25.16
N ILE A 328 1.86 -28.16 24.07
CA ILE A 328 0.96 -29.30 23.94
C ILE A 328 1.80 -30.55 23.83
N ILE A 329 1.43 -31.56 24.62
CA ILE A 329 2.07 -32.86 24.62
C ILE A 329 1.03 -33.87 24.14
N LEU A 330 1.38 -34.65 23.11
CA LEU A 330 0.54 -35.74 22.64
C LEU A 330 1.14 -37.07 23.08
N GLU A 331 0.35 -37.87 23.76
CA GLU A 331 0.70 -39.21 24.18
C GLU A 331 -0.20 -40.22 23.47
N THR A 332 0.39 -41.32 23.04
CA THR A 332 -0.36 -42.45 22.53
C THR A 332 0.32 -43.75 22.92
N THR A 333 -0.48 -44.80 23.13
CA THR A 333 0.04 -46.16 23.30
C THR A 333 0.41 -46.72 21.94
N LEU A 334 1.60 -47.30 21.84
CA LEU A 334 2.15 -47.78 20.59
C LEU A 334 1.62 -49.20 20.30
N GLN A 335 0.86 -49.37 19.21
CA GLN A 335 0.33 -50.67 18.79
C GLN A 335 0.93 -51.16 17.47
N ASP A 336 1.45 -50.27 16.63
CA ASP A 336 2.02 -50.59 15.33
C ASP A 336 3.30 -49.76 15.10
N ARG A 337 4.42 -50.45 14.81
CA ARG A 337 5.75 -49.87 14.52
C ARG A 337 6.04 -49.76 13.02
N SER A 338 5.10 -50.13 12.16
CA SER A 338 5.32 -50.21 10.71
C SER A 338 5.63 -48.87 10.03
N LYS A 339 5.19 -47.75 10.62
CA LYS A 339 5.44 -46.39 10.10
C LYS A 339 6.09 -45.52 11.18
N THR A 340 7.13 -44.79 10.82
CA THR A 340 7.85 -43.88 11.72
C THR A 340 7.16 -42.52 11.90
N SER A 341 6.20 -42.18 11.02
CA SER A 341 5.48 -40.91 11.03
C SER A 341 4.00 -41.12 10.74
N HIS A 342 3.16 -40.57 11.61
CA HIS A 342 1.70 -40.56 11.53
C HIS A 342 1.21 -39.12 11.39
N GLN A 343 0.00 -38.92 10.87
CA GLN A 343 -0.62 -37.60 10.78
C GLN A 343 -1.81 -37.56 11.75
N ILE A 344 -1.88 -36.48 12.53
CA ILE A 344 -2.96 -36.21 13.48
C ILE A 344 -3.56 -34.85 13.11
N THR A 345 -4.87 -34.81 12.91
CA THR A 345 -5.63 -33.57 12.70
C THR A 345 -6.25 -33.15 14.03
N LEU A 346 -5.74 -32.05 14.56
CA LEU A 346 -6.26 -31.39 15.75
C LEU A 346 -7.37 -30.40 15.34
N LYS A 347 -8.50 -30.47 16.04
CA LYS A 347 -9.62 -29.53 15.93
C LYS A 347 -9.64 -28.64 17.16
N ILE A 348 -9.54 -27.33 16.91
CA ILE A 348 -9.55 -26.28 17.93
C ILE A 348 -10.91 -25.59 17.82
N THR A 349 -11.63 -25.53 18.93
CA THR A 349 -13.01 -24.98 18.98
C THR A 349 -13.11 -23.95 20.10
N ASP A 350 -13.81 -22.85 19.85
CA ASP A 350 -14.20 -21.94 20.94
C ASP A 350 -15.34 -22.55 21.76
N SER A 351 -15.21 -22.53 23.08
CA SER A 351 -16.19 -23.09 24.01
C SER A 351 -17.49 -22.28 24.03
N LYS A 352 -17.46 -20.99 23.65
CA LYS A 352 -18.65 -20.13 23.61
C LYS A 352 -19.34 -20.11 22.24
N ASN A 353 -18.61 -20.36 21.16
CA ASN A 353 -19.14 -20.29 19.80
C ASN A 353 -18.55 -21.42 18.94
N GLU A 354 -19.31 -22.49 18.78
CA GLU A 354 -18.89 -23.69 18.04
C GLU A 354 -18.59 -23.43 16.56
N ASN A 355 -19.09 -22.32 16.01
CA ASN A 355 -18.78 -21.92 14.63
C ASN A 355 -17.31 -21.51 14.46
N TYR A 356 -16.62 -21.13 15.53
CA TYR A 356 -15.19 -20.82 15.49
C TYR A 356 -14.38 -22.09 15.69
N GLN A 357 -14.19 -22.80 14.58
CA GLN A 357 -13.39 -24.01 14.52
C GLN A 357 -12.21 -23.86 13.56
N LEU A 358 -11.06 -24.41 13.96
CA LEU A 358 -9.86 -24.50 13.16
C LEU A 358 -9.37 -25.93 13.15
N LYS A 359 -8.91 -26.40 11.99
CA LYS A 359 -8.31 -27.73 11.83
C LYS A 359 -6.83 -27.57 11.50
N LYS A 360 -5.97 -28.34 12.17
CA LYS A 360 -4.53 -28.38 11.93
C LYS A 360 -4.00 -29.80 11.94
N THR A 361 -3.47 -30.22 10.80
CA THR A 361 -2.80 -31.51 10.65
C THR A 361 -1.32 -31.37 11.01
N ILE A 362 -0.85 -32.21 11.93
CA ILE A 362 0.50 -32.22 12.45
C ILE A 362 1.11 -33.62 12.33
N PRO A 363 2.44 -33.73 12.14
CA PRO A 363 3.12 -35.02 12.15
C PRO A 363 3.35 -35.51 13.58
N PHE A 364 3.08 -36.79 13.82
CA PHE A 364 3.41 -37.52 15.04
C PHE A 364 4.51 -38.53 14.71
N ARG A 365 5.65 -38.43 15.40
CA ARG A 365 6.84 -39.26 15.11
C ARG A 365 7.04 -40.31 16.18
N ILE A 366 7.37 -41.52 15.76
CA ILE A 366 7.80 -42.61 16.65
C ILE A 366 9.33 -42.57 16.70
N PRO A 367 9.95 -42.54 17.89
CA PRO A 367 11.40 -42.60 18.00
C PRO A 367 11.92 -43.93 17.42
N ILE A 368 12.97 -43.86 16.60
CA ILE A 368 13.63 -45.05 16.06
C ILE A 368 14.52 -45.60 17.18
N GLN A 369 14.25 -46.82 17.63
CA GLN A 369 15.19 -47.54 18.50
C GLN A 369 16.41 -47.90 17.63
N ASN A 370 17.57 -47.32 17.95
CA ASN A 370 18.85 -47.78 17.42
C ASN A 370 19.30 -49.03 18.18
#